data_AF-A0A194PZG0-F1
#
_entry.id   AF-A0A194PZG0-F1
#
_cell.length_a   1.000
_cell.length_b   1.000
_cell.length_c   1.000
_cell.angle_alpha   90.00
_cell.angle_beta   90.00
_cell.angle_gamma   90.00
#
_symmetry.space_group_name_H-M   'P 1'
#
loop_
_entity.id
_entity.type
_entity.pdbx_description
1 polymer ?
#
loop_
_entity_poly.entity_id
_entity_poly.type
_entity_poly.pdbx_seq_one_letter_code
_entity_poly.pdbx_strand_id
1 'polypeptide(L)'
;MHLSKLNRNIPKFQLWTRRYSHAVLPDENEYTDTPVYPPILDMSLQGRKLRERQSVHEKIKKLNTVEEKQIALNMPRYYGWKCVIFNENRVPYNALPLVQCYTRTHFKPVNSLPDAYSDTNPIAEQVVKETKSIIEDIIAIESESVRYIHNNSPEKSEEQIKEEHITKNIVRQINRVICNKLADKLPHILSAQIDYEPRHEAFWFVGGIDVPHNVIQWRKQYKWLHDRLEEPIDRPVQFIGTPHLAVRSQLPLKPIVPYEEATNPDFKVPKFTYIPESVGYCTEFRHGTNIPGFWPGDNDEFGLLSYHGRDHILSRRESYGQEDNIDALHSQALKASFGWLLAQANYQGFTTYNDITYPLVTQTVITNGKAWSFYVYQMNTITMHNEQMDGNPKHNICFGTTPLQLYDTIENGQVKGLNEDVLKMLVQFYLNAPEEREHDMKPYLGKDEQLIADIEDDNKRCWLESRYKHLVSNRPKHNLMPETYLWERIYKIQHKTRFFEAKRRFFERNINPYKRRLNEHLPPYIPKVLREYPRSKKNFERTYYPDV
;
A
#
# COMPACT_ATOMS: atom_id res chain seq x y z
N MET A 1 34.86 -50.26 -37.45
CA MET A 1 34.95 -51.20 -36.32
C MET A 1 34.94 -50.40 -35.03
N HIS A 2 33.91 -50.61 -34.22
CA HIS A 2 33.71 -49.97 -32.92
C HIS A 2 34.82 -50.32 -31.94
N LEU A 3 35.49 -49.32 -31.36
CA LEU A 3 36.29 -49.48 -30.14
C LEU A 3 35.53 -48.83 -28.98
N SER A 4 34.81 -49.67 -28.28
CA SER A 4 34.15 -49.43 -27.00
C SER A 4 35.18 -49.07 -25.92
N LYS A 5 35.32 -47.77 -25.63
CA LYS A 5 35.99 -47.30 -24.41
C LYS A 5 34.98 -47.29 -23.27
N LEU A 6 35.01 -48.35 -22.46
CA LEU A 6 34.37 -48.43 -21.15
C LEU A 6 34.97 -47.38 -20.21
N ASN A 7 34.30 -46.24 -20.04
CA ASN A 7 34.55 -45.33 -18.93
C ASN A 7 33.93 -45.93 -17.66
N ARG A 8 34.77 -46.59 -16.85
CA ARG A 8 34.43 -47.01 -15.48
C ARG A 8 34.24 -45.79 -14.59
N ASN A 9 33.02 -45.27 -14.50
CA ASN A 9 32.64 -44.38 -13.41
C ASN A 9 32.29 -45.24 -12.19
N ILE A 10 33.27 -45.45 -11.31
CA ILE A 10 33.06 -46.00 -9.98
C ILE A 10 32.32 -44.94 -9.16
N PRO A 11 31.12 -45.22 -8.61
CA PRO A 11 30.46 -44.30 -7.71
C PRO A 11 31.25 -44.25 -6.39
N LYS A 12 31.84 -43.09 -6.06
CA LYS A 12 32.38 -42.84 -4.73
C LYS A 12 31.21 -42.84 -3.76
N PHE A 13 31.02 -43.95 -3.04
CA PHE A 13 30.17 -44.00 -1.85
C PHE A 13 30.73 -43.00 -0.83
N GLN A 14 30.12 -41.82 -0.73
CA GLN A 14 30.33 -40.93 0.41
C GLN A 14 29.67 -41.58 1.62
N LEU A 15 30.49 -42.20 2.47
CA LEU A 15 30.11 -42.60 3.82
C LEU A 15 29.53 -41.38 4.54
N TRP A 16 28.21 -41.39 4.74
CA TRP A 16 27.52 -40.51 5.69
C TRP A 16 27.95 -40.87 7.11
N THR A 17 29.13 -40.40 7.49
CA THR A 17 29.43 -40.22 8.90
C THR A 17 28.65 -38.98 9.34
N ARG A 18 27.65 -39.18 10.22
CA ARG A 18 27.05 -38.09 10.99
C ARG A 18 28.19 -37.46 11.81
N ARG A 19 28.81 -36.43 11.27
CA ARG A 19 29.65 -35.53 12.06
C ARG A 19 28.69 -34.75 12.93
N TYR A 20 28.56 -35.14 14.20
CA TYR A 20 28.13 -34.23 15.24
C TYR A 20 29.23 -33.16 15.39
N SER A 21 29.24 -32.19 14.48
CA SER A 21 30.01 -30.98 14.67
C SER A 21 29.23 -30.11 15.65
N HIS A 22 29.48 -30.28 16.94
CA HIS A 22 29.27 -29.18 17.87
C HIS A 22 30.20 -28.06 17.44
N ALA A 23 29.64 -26.90 17.09
CA ALA A 23 30.44 -25.69 16.95
C ALA A 23 31.12 -25.46 18.31
N VAL A 24 32.45 -25.42 18.31
CA VAL A 24 33.21 -24.96 19.47
C VAL A 24 32.80 -23.51 19.69
N LEU A 25 31.96 -23.27 20.69
CA LEU A 25 31.70 -21.92 21.20
C LEU A 25 33.02 -21.41 21.81
N PRO A 26 33.36 -20.13 21.63
CA PRO A 26 34.51 -19.54 22.32
C PRO A 26 34.31 -19.70 23.84
N ASP A 27 35.40 -19.89 24.60
CA ASP A 27 35.42 -20.00 26.07
C ASP A 27 34.56 -18.90 26.75
N GLU A 28 33.28 -19.17 26.93
CA GLU A 28 32.43 -18.46 27.88
C GLU A 28 32.63 -19.20 29.20
N ASN A 29 33.12 -18.51 30.23
CA ASN A 29 33.19 -19.04 31.59
C ASN A 29 31.81 -19.62 31.96
N GLU A 30 31.67 -20.96 31.94
CA GLU A 30 30.40 -21.68 32.13
C GLU A 30 29.76 -21.43 33.51
N TYR A 31 30.49 -20.79 34.42
CA TYR A 31 30.06 -20.42 35.75
C TYR A 31 29.98 -18.90 35.87
N THR A 32 28.83 -18.35 35.46
CA THR A 32 28.40 -17.01 35.89
C THR A 32 27.66 -17.13 37.23
N ASP A 33 27.81 -16.16 38.13
CA ASP A 33 27.19 -16.19 39.48
C ASP A 33 25.66 -16.34 39.45
N THR A 34 25.04 -15.99 38.32
CA THR A 34 23.62 -16.18 38.03
C THR A 34 23.43 -17.10 36.83
N PRO A 35 22.69 -18.22 36.94
CA PRO A 35 22.48 -19.12 35.81
C PRO A 35 21.69 -18.43 34.70
N VAL A 36 22.31 -18.25 33.53
CA VAL A 36 21.64 -17.74 32.33
C VAL A 36 21.03 -18.91 31.56
N TYR A 37 19.76 -19.21 31.82
CA TYR A 37 19.05 -20.24 31.08
C TYR A 37 18.68 -19.76 29.66
N PRO A 38 18.76 -20.64 28.65
CA PRO A 38 18.26 -20.31 27.32
C PRO A 38 16.73 -20.09 27.36
N PRO A 39 16.17 -19.26 26.47
CA PRO A 39 14.74 -19.03 26.41
C PRO A 39 14.01 -20.34 26.09
N ILE A 40 12.90 -20.59 26.80
CA ILE A 40 12.02 -21.74 26.52
C ILE A 40 11.27 -21.43 25.22
N LEU A 41 11.49 -22.24 24.18
CA LEU A 41 10.88 -22.05 22.87
C LEU A 41 9.87 -23.15 22.58
N ASP A 42 8.77 -22.78 21.93
CA ASP A 42 7.85 -23.76 21.36
C ASP A 42 8.55 -24.52 20.21
N MET A 43 8.76 -25.82 20.43
CA MET A 43 9.41 -26.73 19.49
C MET A 43 8.44 -27.41 18.54
N SER A 44 7.14 -27.13 18.67
CA SER A 44 6.12 -27.53 17.70
C SER A 44 6.47 -27.01 16.30
N LEU A 45 5.93 -27.67 15.26
CA LEU A 45 6.09 -27.20 13.88
C LEU A 45 5.57 -25.75 13.71
N GLN A 46 4.57 -25.37 14.51
CA GLN A 46 3.96 -24.04 14.47
C GLN A 46 4.90 -23.00 15.07
N GLY A 47 5.40 -23.24 16.28
CA GLY A 47 6.38 -22.38 16.94
C GLY A 47 7.65 -22.22 16.12
N ARG A 48 8.10 -23.27 15.41
CA ARG A 48 9.23 -23.16 14.48
C ARG A 48 8.91 -22.27 13.26
N LYS A 49 7.78 -22.50 12.58
CA LYS A 49 7.37 -21.68 11.41
C LYS A 49 7.08 -20.22 11.78
N LEU A 50 6.51 -19.99 12.95
CA LEU A 50 6.29 -18.66 13.49
C LEU A 50 7.63 -17.94 13.68
N ARG A 51 8.61 -18.59 14.32
CA ARG A 51 9.96 -18.04 14.48
C ARG A 51 10.67 -17.78 13.15
N GLU A 52 10.50 -18.66 12.16
CA GLU A 52 11.03 -18.44 10.80
C GLU A 52 10.45 -17.15 10.19
N ARG A 53 9.13 -16.92 10.31
CA ARG A 53 8.48 -15.69 9.83
C ARG A 53 8.91 -14.46 10.62
N GLN A 54 8.93 -14.55 11.95
CA GLN A 54 9.42 -13.47 12.82
C GLN A 54 10.87 -13.09 12.51
N SER A 55 11.73 -14.07 12.23
CA SER A 55 13.10 -13.80 11.79
C SER A 55 13.14 -13.03 10.48
N VAL A 56 12.29 -13.34 9.52
CA VAL A 56 12.14 -12.58 8.27
C VAL A 56 11.65 -11.16 8.55
N HIS A 57 10.64 -10.99 9.41
CA HIS A 57 10.12 -9.67 9.79
C HIS A 57 11.20 -8.79 10.42
N GLU A 58 11.96 -9.35 11.37
CA GLU A 58 13.08 -8.66 12.03
C GLU A 58 14.22 -8.33 11.06
N LYS A 59 14.52 -9.20 10.10
CA LYS A 59 15.49 -8.89 9.04
C LYS A 59 15.05 -7.70 8.19
N ILE A 60 13.78 -7.65 7.78
CA ILE A 60 13.23 -6.52 7.01
C ILE A 60 13.29 -5.23 7.83
N LYS A 61 12.89 -5.31 9.11
CA LYS A 61 12.89 -4.19 10.04
C LYS A 61 14.28 -3.57 10.21
N LYS A 62 15.33 -4.39 10.24
CA LYS A 62 16.74 -4.00 10.43
C LYS A 62 17.43 -3.43 9.19
N LEU A 63 16.81 -3.46 8.01
CA LEU A 63 17.39 -2.85 6.82
C LEU A 63 17.46 -1.34 7.00
N ASN A 64 18.54 -0.72 6.51
CA ASN A 64 18.82 0.69 6.76
C ASN A 64 17.98 1.61 5.88
N THR A 65 17.86 1.27 4.58
CA THR A 65 17.23 2.16 3.59
C THR A 65 15.78 1.81 3.29
N VAL A 66 14.98 2.82 2.93
CA VAL A 66 13.57 2.66 2.55
C VAL A 66 13.42 1.68 1.39
N GLU A 67 14.23 1.84 0.36
CA GLU A 67 14.11 1.08 -0.87
C GLU A 67 14.57 -0.38 -0.71
N GLU A 68 15.62 -0.64 0.09
CA GLU A 68 16.00 -2.01 0.45
C GLU A 68 14.85 -2.73 1.16
N LYS A 69 14.14 -2.05 2.07
CA LYS A 69 12.94 -2.62 2.73
C LYS A 69 11.85 -2.97 1.73
N GLN A 70 11.57 -2.09 0.76
CA GLN A 70 10.57 -2.37 -0.27
C GLN A 70 10.99 -3.53 -1.21
N ILE A 71 12.27 -3.63 -1.55
CA ILE A 71 12.80 -4.78 -2.30
C ILE A 71 12.64 -6.05 -1.47
N ALA A 72 13.02 -6.01 -0.20
CA ALA A 72 12.95 -7.13 0.74
C ALA A 72 11.53 -7.67 0.92
N LEU A 73 10.52 -6.80 0.98
CA LEU A 73 9.11 -7.19 1.02
C LEU A 73 8.69 -8.05 -0.18
N ASN A 74 9.31 -7.81 -1.35
CA ASN A 74 9.02 -8.53 -2.58
C ASN A 74 9.95 -9.74 -2.84
N MET A 75 11.04 -9.87 -2.09
CA MET A 75 12.03 -10.94 -2.25
C MET A 75 11.46 -12.36 -2.28
N PRO A 76 10.47 -12.72 -1.45
CA PRO A 76 9.93 -14.08 -1.42
C PRO A 76 9.20 -14.50 -2.70
N ARG A 77 8.76 -13.55 -3.54
CA ARG A 77 7.86 -13.82 -4.68
C ARG A 77 8.29 -13.08 -5.94
N TYR A 78 8.85 -13.80 -6.91
CA TYR A 78 9.22 -13.27 -8.23
C TYR A 78 8.03 -12.65 -8.97
N TYR A 79 6.90 -13.35 -8.96
CA TYR A 79 5.66 -12.87 -9.58
C TYR A 79 4.90 -11.86 -8.72
N GLY A 80 5.41 -11.51 -7.54
CA GLY A 80 4.71 -10.70 -6.57
C GLY A 80 3.64 -11.49 -5.82
N TRP A 81 2.78 -10.74 -5.14
CA TRP A 81 1.71 -11.25 -4.29
C TRP A 81 0.40 -11.30 -5.08
N LYS A 82 -0.46 -12.26 -4.75
CA LYS A 82 -1.83 -12.30 -5.29
C LYS A 82 -2.69 -11.32 -4.50
N CYS A 83 -2.59 -10.04 -4.84
CA CYS A 83 -3.19 -8.93 -4.10
C CYS A 83 -4.68 -8.79 -4.38
N VAL A 84 -5.45 -8.42 -3.38
CA VAL A 84 -6.77 -7.81 -3.55
C VAL A 84 -6.55 -6.38 -4.04
N ILE A 85 -7.16 -6.01 -5.16
CA ILE A 85 -6.93 -4.69 -5.77
C ILE A 85 -7.97 -3.69 -5.26
N PHE A 86 -7.52 -2.75 -4.45
CA PHE A 86 -8.27 -1.60 -4.00
C PHE A 86 -8.03 -0.44 -4.96
N ASN A 87 -8.85 -0.39 -6.01
CA ASN A 87 -8.88 0.78 -6.88
C ASN A 87 -9.69 1.88 -6.21
N GLU A 88 -9.21 3.10 -6.33
CA GLU A 88 -9.94 4.29 -5.89
C GLU A 88 -11.28 4.42 -6.64
N ASN A 89 -11.22 4.41 -7.97
CA ASN A 89 -12.36 4.65 -8.88
C ASN A 89 -13.30 3.45 -9.05
N ARG A 90 -13.12 2.36 -8.30
CA ARG A 90 -14.01 1.20 -8.39
C ARG A 90 -14.33 0.72 -6.99
N VAL A 91 -15.58 0.96 -6.59
CA VAL A 91 -16.10 0.52 -5.31
C VAL A 91 -17.27 -0.43 -5.61
N PRO A 92 -17.26 -1.68 -5.16
CA PRO A 92 -18.41 -2.57 -5.33
C PRO A 92 -19.60 -2.16 -4.43
N TYR A 93 -20.69 -2.94 -4.50
CA TYR A 93 -21.85 -2.78 -3.61
C TYR A 93 -21.50 -3.25 -2.19
N ASN A 94 -21.96 -2.54 -1.16
CA ASN A 94 -21.77 -2.85 0.25
C ASN A 94 -20.28 -3.09 0.62
N ALA A 95 -19.40 -2.23 0.12
CA ALA A 95 -17.96 -2.37 0.30
C ALA A 95 -17.44 -1.82 1.65
N LEU A 96 -18.20 -0.95 2.31
CA LEU A 96 -17.76 -0.20 3.48
C LEU A 96 -17.30 -1.11 4.65
N PRO A 97 -18.04 -2.17 5.05
CA PRO A 97 -17.60 -3.05 6.14
C PRO A 97 -16.28 -3.77 5.82
N LEU A 98 -16.08 -4.17 4.57
CA LEU A 98 -14.84 -4.80 4.13
C LEU A 98 -13.69 -3.80 4.19
N VAL A 99 -13.87 -2.58 3.68
CA VAL A 99 -12.83 -1.54 3.70
C VAL A 99 -12.45 -1.15 5.13
N GLN A 100 -13.43 -0.99 6.02
CA GLN A 100 -13.19 -0.72 7.44
C GLN A 100 -12.38 -1.86 8.09
N CYS A 101 -12.72 -3.12 7.83
CA CYS A 101 -11.96 -4.27 8.34
C CYS A 101 -10.53 -4.30 7.79
N TYR A 102 -10.35 -4.06 6.49
CA TYR A 102 -9.06 -4.17 5.81
C TYR A 102 -8.10 -3.03 6.13
N THR A 103 -8.63 -1.87 6.51
CA THR A 103 -7.85 -0.70 6.95
C THR A 103 -7.86 -0.53 8.47
N ARG A 104 -8.58 -1.41 9.18
CA ARG A 104 -8.82 -1.37 10.62
C ARG A 104 -9.26 0.01 11.11
N THR A 105 -10.21 0.59 10.37
CA THR A 105 -10.68 1.97 10.58
C THR A 105 -12.06 2.00 11.20
N HIS A 106 -12.19 2.73 12.31
CA HIS A 106 -13.47 3.17 12.84
C HIS A 106 -13.91 4.44 12.11
N PHE A 107 -15.06 4.37 11.44
CA PHE A 107 -15.63 5.51 10.72
C PHE A 107 -16.66 6.22 11.59
N LYS A 108 -16.50 7.52 11.77
CA LYS A 108 -17.41 8.38 12.52
C LYS A 108 -18.05 9.40 11.56
N PRO A 109 -19.32 9.20 11.16
CA PRO A 109 -20.01 10.18 10.35
C PRO A 109 -20.25 11.46 11.17
N VAL A 110 -19.91 12.61 10.60
CA VAL A 110 -20.04 13.92 11.23
C VAL A 110 -20.67 14.92 10.26
N ASN A 111 -21.42 15.89 10.76
CA ASN A 111 -22.01 16.94 9.91
C ASN A 111 -21.05 18.11 9.69
N SER A 112 -20.06 18.27 10.58
CA SER A 112 -19.06 19.34 10.56
C SER A 112 -17.66 18.75 10.83
N LEU A 113 -16.63 19.55 10.58
CA LEU A 113 -15.26 19.16 10.92
C LEU A 113 -15.11 18.91 12.44
N PRO A 114 -14.12 18.07 12.85
CA PRO A 114 -13.84 17.81 14.26
C PRO A 114 -13.51 19.09 15.05
N ASP A 115 -13.68 19.03 16.38
CA ASP A 115 -13.48 20.18 17.28
C ASP A 115 -12.08 20.80 17.19
N ALA A 116 -11.08 20.01 16.77
CA ALA A 116 -9.71 20.47 16.52
C ALA A 116 -9.62 21.62 15.49
N TYR A 117 -10.64 21.82 14.65
CA TYR A 117 -10.70 22.89 13.66
C TYR A 117 -11.37 24.16 14.17
N SER A 118 -11.92 24.16 15.39
CA SER A 118 -12.72 25.26 15.93
C SER A 118 -11.95 26.57 16.00
N ASP A 119 -10.66 26.52 16.32
CA ASP A 119 -9.80 27.70 16.49
C ASP A 119 -9.54 28.44 15.17
N THR A 120 -9.68 27.74 14.04
CA THR A 120 -9.43 28.31 12.70
C THR A 120 -10.66 28.97 12.08
N ASN A 121 -11.84 28.83 12.70
CA ASN A 121 -13.12 29.40 12.24
C ASN A 121 -13.08 30.90 11.88
N PRO A 122 -12.58 31.81 12.74
CA PRO A 122 -12.68 33.26 12.46
C PRO A 122 -11.80 33.68 11.27
N ILE A 123 -10.62 33.06 11.15
CA ILE A 123 -9.71 33.32 10.03
C ILE A 123 -10.31 32.78 8.73
N ALA A 124 -10.91 31.59 8.78
CA ALA A 124 -11.58 30.99 7.62
C ALA A 124 -12.71 31.88 7.10
N GLU A 125 -13.56 32.44 7.97
CA GLU A 125 -14.64 33.35 7.57
C GLU A 125 -14.13 34.62 6.86
N GLN A 126 -13.01 35.18 7.32
CA GLN A 126 -12.41 36.34 6.65
C GLN A 126 -11.92 35.98 5.25
N VAL A 127 -11.21 34.86 5.11
CA VAL A 127 -10.66 34.41 3.82
C VAL A 127 -11.78 34.09 2.84
N VAL A 128 -12.85 33.43 3.30
CA VAL A 128 -14.02 33.13 2.45
C VAL A 128 -14.64 34.41 1.89
N LYS A 129 -14.81 35.46 2.71
CA LYS A 129 -15.33 36.76 2.25
C LYS A 129 -14.46 37.39 1.16
N GLU A 130 -13.15 37.24 1.25
CA GLU A 130 -12.19 37.76 0.26
C GLU A 130 -12.15 36.92 -1.03
N THR A 131 -12.34 35.61 -0.94
CA THR A 131 -12.22 34.69 -2.09
C THR A 131 -13.54 34.41 -2.81
N LYS A 132 -14.68 34.66 -2.17
CA LYS A 132 -16.02 34.28 -2.64
C LYS A 132 -16.28 34.64 -4.10
N SER A 133 -16.15 35.92 -4.43
CA SER A 133 -16.43 36.42 -5.79
C SER A 133 -15.56 35.74 -6.85
N ILE A 134 -14.29 35.48 -6.55
CA ILE A 134 -13.37 34.83 -7.48
C ILE A 134 -13.76 33.36 -7.70
N ILE A 135 -14.21 32.68 -6.63
CA ILE A 135 -14.64 31.29 -6.72
C ILE A 135 -15.95 31.17 -7.52
N GLU A 136 -16.89 32.10 -7.35
CA GLU A 136 -18.12 32.16 -8.16
C GLU A 136 -17.80 32.30 -9.64
N ASP A 137 -16.88 33.19 -10.00
CA ASP A 137 -16.42 33.39 -11.38
C ASP A 137 -15.77 32.11 -11.95
N ILE A 138 -14.90 31.45 -11.18
CA ILE A 138 -14.26 30.19 -11.58
C ILE A 138 -15.30 29.12 -11.89
N ILE A 139 -16.28 28.94 -11.00
CA ILE A 139 -17.32 27.92 -11.17
C ILE A 139 -18.13 28.19 -12.45
N ALA A 140 -18.55 29.44 -12.67
CA ALA A 140 -19.34 29.82 -13.85
C ALA A 140 -18.55 29.63 -15.16
N ILE A 141 -17.27 30.01 -15.18
CA ILE A 141 -16.40 29.87 -16.36
C ILE A 141 -16.23 28.39 -16.72
N GLU A 142 -15.87 27.56 -15.75
CA GLU A 142 -15.56 26.15 -15.99
C GLU A 142 -16.80 25.33 -16.36
N SER A 143 -17.98 25.70 -15.86
CA SER A 143 -19.23 24.98 -16.14
C SER A 143 -19.89 25.37 -17.47
N GLU A 144 -19.90 26.66 -17.84
CA GLU A 144 -20.66 27.16 -18.99
C GLU A 144 -19.78 27.58 -20.18
N SER A 145 -18.59 28.14 -19.92
CA SER A 145 -17.83 28.85 -20.95
C SER A 145 -16.83 27.97 -21.69
N VAL A 146 -16.32 26.90 -21.06
CA VAL A 146 -15.29 26.05 -21.66
C VAL A 146 -15.91 24.82 -22.34
N ARG A 147 -15.79 24.75 -23.67
CA ARG A 147 -16.12 23.53 -24.43
C ARG A 147 -14.90 22.62 -24.49
N TYR A 148 -14.97 21.51 -23.77
CA TYR A 148 -13.93 20.50 -23.78
C TYR A 148 -14.08 19.56 -24.98
N ILE A 149 -12.98 19.40 -25.73
CA ILE A 149 -12.86 18.34 -26.73
C ILE A 149 -12.35 17.10 -25.99
N HIS A 150 -13.22 16.11 -25.85
CA HIS A 150 -12.89 14.87 -25.16
C HIS A 150 -12.45 13.82 -26.16
N ASN A 151 -11.36 13.11 -25.84
CA ASN A 151 -11.02 11.88 -26.53
C ASN A 151 -11.80 10.74 -25.86
N ASN A 152 -12.56 9.99 -26.66
CA ASN A 152 -13.33 8.86 -26.13
C ASN A 152 -12.38 7.80 -25.56
N SER A 153 -12.52 7.51 -24.26
CA SER A 153 -11.91 6.34 -23.62
C SER A 153 -12.89 5.17 -23.70
N PRO A 154 -12.43 3.94 -24.02
CA PRO A 154 -13.31 2.77 -24.04
C PRO A 154 -13.83 2.37 -22.65
N GLU A 155 -13.23 2.88 -21.57
CA GLU A 155 -13.53 2.46 -20.19
C GLU A 155 -14.47 3.39 -19.43
N LYS A 156 -14.60 4.66 -19.84
CA LYS A 156 -15.39 5.69 -19.14
C LYS A 156 -16.49 6.24 -20.04
N SER A 157 -17.66 6.55 -19.47
CA SER A 157 -18.71 7.23 -20.22
C SER A 157 -18.33 8.69 -20.53
N GLU A 158 -18.93 9.28 -21.57
CA GLU A 158 -18.70 10.68 -21.92
C GLU A 158 -19.04 11.63 -20.77
N GLU A 159 -20.10 11.30 -20.00
CA GLU A 159 -20.51 12.06 -18.82
C GLU A 159 -19.47 12.00 -17.69
N GLN A 160 -18.88 10.82 -17.45
CA GLN A 160 -17.80 10.67 -16.47
C GLN A 160 -16.57 11.48 -16.85
N ILE A 161 -16.18 11.41 -18.12
CA ILE A 161 -15.03 12.15 -18.65
C ILE A 161 -15.28 13.67 -18.47
N LYS A 162 -16.49 14.14 -18.83
CA LYS A 162 -16.87 15.54 -18.68
C LYS A 162 -16.85 15.99 -17.21
N GLU A 163 -17.45 15.21 -16.30
CA GLU A 163 -17.46 15.50 -14.87
C GLU A 163 -16.04 15.55 -14.31
N GLU A 164 -15.19 14.58 -14.66
CA GLU A 164 -13.80 14.51 -14.22
C GLU A 164 -13.00 15.73 -14.68
N HIS A 165 -13.12 16.16 -15.94
CA HIS A 165 -12.41 17.32 -16.46
C HIS A 165 -12.83 18.62 -15.77
N ILE A 166 -14.14 18.85 -15.65
CA ILE A 166 -14.68 20.03 -14.96
C ILE A 166 -14.20 20.05 -13.50
N THR A 167 -14.30 18.91 -12.81
CA THR A 167 -13.87 18.77 -11.42
C THR A 167 -12.39 19.06 -11.25
N LYS A 168 -11.53 18.49 -12.11
CA LYS A 168 -10.08 18.73 -12.08
C LYS A 168 -9.75 20.21 -12.18
N ASN A 169 -10.38 20.92 -13.11
CA ASN A 169 -10.09 22.34 -13.33
C ASN A 169 -10.61 23.21 -12.19
N ILE A 170 -11.85 22.98 -11.74
CA ILE A 170 -12.41 23.69 -10.58
C ILE A 170 -11.51 23.51 -9.35
N VAL A 171 -11.11 22.27 -9.04
CA VAL A 171 -10.23 21.98 -7.90
C VAL A 171 -8.88 22.69 -8.02
N ARG A 172 -8.25 22.65 -9.20
CA ARG A 172 -6.96 23.32 -9.44
C ARG A 172 -7.06 24.83 -9.24
N GLN A 173 -8.11 25.45 -9.76
CA GLN A 173 -8.30 26.90 -9.65
C GLN A 173 -8.65 27.32 -8.22
N ILE A 174 -9.54 26.58 -7.54
CA ILE A 174 -9.88 26.84 -6.13
C ILE A 174 -8.65 26.71 -5.24
N ASN A 175 -7.87 25.63 -5.39
CA ASN A 175 -6.62 25.45 -4.66
C ASN A 175 -5.66 26.63 -4.89
N ARG A 176 -5.50 27.07 -6.15
CA ARG A 176 -4.65 28.20 -6.50
C ARG A 176 -5.11 29.50 -5.83
N VAL A 177 -6.42 29.79 -5.83
CA VAL A 177 -6.97 31.00 -5.20
C VAL A 177 -6.73 30.98 -3.70
N ILE A 178 -7.03 29.86 -3.03
CA ILE A 178 -6.85 29.72 -1.58
C ILE A 178 -5.38 29.81 -1.21
N CYS A 179 -4.49 29.07 -1.90
CA CYS A 179 -3.06 29.10 -1.63
C CYS A 179 -2.48 30.50 -1.83
N ASN A 180 -2.82 31.20 -2.91
CA ASN A 180 -2.33 32.56 -3.15
C ASN A 180 -2.77 33.56 -2.07
N LYS A 181 -3.96 33.37 -1.47
CA LYS A 181 -4.44 34.23 -0.39
C LYS A 181 -3.87 33.88 0.98
N LEU A 182 -3.52 32.62 1.18
CA LEU A 182 -2.96 32.13 2.44
C LEU A 182 -1.44 32.16 2.49
N ALA A 183 -0.74 32.21 1.35
CA ALA A 183 0.72 32.19 1.28
C ALA A 183 1.39 33.30 2.11
N ASP A 184 0.79 34.50 2.12
CA ASP A 184 1.31 35.63 2.90
C ASP A 184 1.05 35.49 4.41
N LYS A 185 0.02 34.71 4.79
CA LYS A 185 -0.43 34.55 6.17
C LYS A 185 0.18 33.31 6.85
N LEU A 186 0.48 32.27 6.08
CA LEU A 186 0.85 30.94 6.56
C LEU A 186 2.13 30.43 5.88
N PRO A 187 3.24 30.27 6.62
CA PRO A 187 4.52 29.86 6.04
C PRO A 187 4.48 28.46 5.44
N HIS A 188 3.70 27.54 6.05
CA HIS A 188 3.59 26.16 5.55
C HIS A 188 2.88 26.06 4.21
N ILE A 189 1.99 27.00 3.87
CA ILE A 189 1.34 27.04 2.55
C ILE A 189 2.29 27.59 1.49
N LEU A 190 3.11 28.58 1.86
CA LEU A 190 4.13 29.13 0.96
C LEU A 190 5.17 28.06 0.56
N SER A 191 5.57 27.21 1.51
CA SER A 191 6.52 26.12 1.28
C SER A 191 5.87 24.83 0.77
N ALA A 192 4.54 24.74 0.72
CA ALA A 192 3.86 23.50 0.36
C ALA A 192 4.10 23.12 -1.11
N GLN A 193 4.32 21.83 -1.35
CA GLN A 193 4.43 21.29 -2.71
C GLN A 193 3.06 20.82 -3.21
N ILE A 194 2.72 21.19 -4.44
CA ILE A 194 1.46 20.82 -5.08
C ILE A 194 1.75 19.85 -6.22
N ASP A 195 1.24 18.63 -6.12
CA ASP A 195 1.33 17.63 -7.16
C ASP A 195 -0.01 17.45 -7.87
N TYR A 196 0.01 17.46 -9.20
CA TYR A 196 -1.16 17.19 -10.03
C TYR A 196 -1.15 15.74 -10.49
N GLU A 197 -2.25 15.04 -10.22
CA GLU A 197 -2.43 13.63 -10.61
C GLU A 197 -1.28 12.70 -10.18
N PRO A 198 -0.79 12.79 -8.92
CA PRO A 198 0.28 11.92 -8.45
C PRO A 198 -0.18 10.46 -8.36
N ARG A 199 0.76 9.53 -8.49
CA ARG A 199 0.51 8.09 -8.36
C ARG A 199 0.58 7.68 -6.90
N HIS A 200 -0.55 7.33 -6.29
CA HIS A 200 -0.62 6.81 -4.94
C HIS A 200 -0.79 5.28 -4.96
N GLU A 201 0.15 4.56 -4.36
CA GLU A 201 0.07 3.11 -4.22
C GLU A 201 0.47 2.69 -2.81
N ALA A 202 -0.22 1.70 -2.25
CA ALA A 202 0.17 1.14 -0.96
C ALA A 202 -0.15 -0.34 -0.87
N PHE A 203 0.70 -1.07 -0.14
CA PHE A 203 0.64 -2.50 0.04
C PHE A 203 0.75 -2.88 1.51
N TRP A 204 -0.14 -3.77 1.95
CA TRP A 204 -0.10 -4.34 3.30
C TRP A 204 -0.72 -5.74 3.32
N PHE A 205 -0.51 -6.46 4.42
CA PHE A 205 -1.19 -7.73 4.70
C PHE A 205 -2.34 -7.54 5.69
N VAL A 206 -3.44 -8.23 5.41
CA VAL A 206 -4.60 -8.34 6.30
C VAL A 206 -4.79 -9.81 6.69
N GLY A 207 -4.84 -10.08 7.99
CA GLY A 207 -5.08 -11.40 8.57
C GLY A 207 -6.54 -11.64 8.95
N GLY A 208 -6.82 -12.81 9.55
CA GLY A 208 -8.14 -13.12 10.10
C GLY A 208 -9.27 -13.35 9.08
N ILE A 209 -8.93 -13.58 7.82
CA ILE A 209 -9.89 -13.80 6.72
C ILE A 209 -10.05 -15.29 6.45
N ASP A 210 -11.26 -15.68 6.04
CA ASP A 210 -11.61 -17.07 5.75
C ASP A 210 -10.73 -17.65 4.63
N VAL A 211 -10.39 -18.92 4.83
CA VAL A 211 -9.51 -19.67 3.96
C VAL A 211 -10.27 -20.05 2.68
N PRO A 212 -9.74 -19.76 1.48
CA PRO A 212 -10.41 -20.14 0.25
C PRO A 212 -10.44 -21.66 0.09
N HIS A 213 -11.50 -22.17 -0.54
CA HIS A 213 -11.78 -23.61 -0.64
C HIS A 213 -10.62 -24.43 -1.24
N ASN A 214 -9.89 -23.86 -2.21
CA ASN A 214 -8.72 -24.50 -2.81
C ASN A 214 -7.57 -24.73 -1.81
N VAL A 215 -7.36 -23.81 -0.86
CA VAL A 215 -6.36 -23.96 0.20
C VAL A 215 -6.80 -25.04 1.18
N ILE A 216 -8.09 -25.09 1.54
CA ILE A 216 -8.64 -26.17 2.37
C ILE A 216 -8.42 -27.53 1.70
N GLN A 217 -8.77 -27.67 0.41
CA GLN A 217 -8.55 -28.91 -0.35
C GLN A 217 -7.06 -29.30 -0.40
N TRP A 218 -6.17 -28.33 -0.56
CA TRP A 218 -4.73 -28.56 -0.53
C TRP A 218 -4.26 -29.04 0.85
N ARG A 219 -4.73 -28.43 1.94
CA ARG A 219 -4.39 -28.83 3.31
C ARG A 219 -4.86 -30.25 3.64
N LYS A 220 -6.03 -30.67 3.13
CA LYS A 220 -6.56 -32.05 3.27
C LYS A 220 -5.64 -33.13 2.70
N GLN A 221 -4.73 -32.80 1.79
CA GLN A 221 -3.77 -33.76 1.23
C GLN A 221 -2.72 -34.20 2.26
N TYR A 222 -2.55 -33.45 3.35
CA TYR A 222 -1.51 -33.67 4.34
C TYR A 222 -2.12 -34.00 5.69
N LYS A 223 -1.85 -35.21 6.20
CA LYS A 223 -2.38 -35.71 7.49
C LYS A 223 -2.11 -34.73 8.65
N TRP A 224 -0.92 -34.15 8.70
CA TRP A 224 -0.51 -33.21 9.76
C TRP A 224 -1.16 -31.81 9.67
N LEU A 225 -2.01 -31.53 8.68
CA LEU A 225 -2.76 -30.27 8.54
C LEU A 225 -4.28 -30.44 8.77
N HIS A 226 -4.76 -31.65 9.09
CA HIS A 226 -6.18 -31.92 9.26
C HIS A 226 -6.81 -31.13 10.41
N ASP A 227 -6.07 -30.90 11.50
CA ASP A 227 -6.56 -30.12 12.65
C ASP A 227 -6.56 -28.60 12.39
N ARG A 228 -6.07 -28.17 11.22
CA ARG A 228 -5.82 -26.75 10.90
C ARG A 228 -6.27 -26.39 9.49
N LEU A 229 -7.32 -27.04 9.00
CA LEU A 229 -7.85 -26.79 7.67
C LEU A 229 -8.32 -25.34 7.51
N GLU A 230 -8.90 -24.77 8.58
CA GLU A 230 -9.52 -23.44 8.60
C GLU A 230 -8.63 -22.35 9.18
N GLU A 231 -7.35 -22.63 9.49
CA GLU A 231 -6.42 -21.63 10.00
C GLU A 231 -6.31 -20.43 9.02
N PRO A 232 -6.65 -19.20 9.44
CA PRO A 232 -6.65 -18.03 8.57
C PRO A 232 -5.30 -17.78 7.89
N ILE A 233 -5.34 -17.07 6.76
CA ILE A 233 -4.15 -16.73 5.98
C ILE A 233 -4.05 -15.22 5.79
N ASP A 234 -2.82 -14.72 5.65
CA ASP A 234 -2.59 -13.34 5.24
C ASP A 234 -3.09 -13.12 3.81
N ARG A 235 -3.86 -12.06 3.63
CA ARG A 235 -4.27 -11.55 2.34
C ARG A 235 -3.49 -10.27 2.03
N PRO A 236 -2.65 -10.29 0.99
CA PRO A 236 -2.03 -9.07 0.50
C PRO A 236 -3.08 -8.18 -0.15
N VAL A 237 -2.99 -6.89 0.10
CA VAL A 237 -3.85 -5.85 -0.47
C VAL A 237 -2.97 -4.84 -1.18
N GLN A 238 -3.40 -4.38 -2.35
CA GLN A 238 -2.75 -3.30 -3.07
C GLN A 238 -3.77 -2.21 -3.34
N PHE A 239 -3.54 -1.02 -2.78
CA PHE A 239 -4.24 0.20 -3.13
C PHE A 239 -3.59 0.85 -4.36
N ILE A 240 -4.44 1.38 -5.24
CA ILE A 240 -4.06 2.17 -6.42
C ILE A 240 -5.03 3.36 -6.50
N GLY A 241 -4.47 4.56 -6.39
CA GLY A 241 -5.18 5.82 -6.45
C GLY A 241 -4.42 6.88 -7.25
N THR A 242 -5.18 7.85 -7.74
CA THR A 242 -4.69 8.99 -8.53
C THR A 242 -5.54 10.20 -8.16
N PRO A 243 -5.27 10.86 -7.02
CA PRO A 243 -5.97 12.10 -6.66
C PRO A 243 -5.80 13.13 -7.77
N HIS A 244 -6.76 14.02 -7.94
CA HIS A 244 -6.63 15.13 -8.89
C HIS A 244 -5.54 16.12 -8.48
N LEU A 245 -5.37 16.30 -7.17
CA LEU A 245 -4.41 17.21 -6.57
C LEU A 245 -4.00 16.69 -5.19
N ALA A 246 -2.71 16.74 -4.88
CA ALA A 246 -2.20 16.49 -3.54
C ALA A 246 -1.32 17.65 -3.10
N VAL A 247 -1.53 18.12 -1.87
CA VAL A 247 -0.72 19.16 -1.22
C VAL A 247 0.14 18.47 -0.16
N ARG A 248 1.45 18.70 -0.23
CA ARG A 248 2.45 18.13 0.67
C ARG A 248 3.19 19.19 1.46
N SER A 249 3.76 18.78 2.58
CA SER A 249 4.59 19.59 3.46
C SER A 249 5.74 18.78 4.04
N GLN A 250 6.78 19.51 4.44
CA GLN A 250 7.93 18.98 5.15
C GLN A 250 7.61 18.41 6.54
N LEU A 251 6.57 18.92 7.20
CA LEU A 251 6.17 18.51 8.55
C LEU A 251 4.80 17.81 8.54
N PRO A 252 4.54 16.87 9.46
CA PRO A 252 3.26 16.18 9.56
C PRO A 252 2.17 17.05 10.22
N LEU A 253 0.90 16.78 9.89
CA LEU A 253 -0.26 17.34 10.58
C LEU A 253 -0.37 16.83 12.03
N LYS A 254 -0.91 17.65 12.93
CA LYS A 254 -1.21 17.28 14.32
C LYS A 254 -2.21 16.13 14.43
N PRO A 255 -2.10 15.23 15.45
CA PRO A 255 -3.16 14.28 15.72
C PRO A 255 -4.46 15.02 16.07
N ILE A 256 -5.58 14.52 15.59
CA ILE A 256 -6.91 15.03 15.96
C ILE A 256 -7.28 14.49 17.34
N VAL A 257 -6.91 13.23 17.59
CA VAL A 257 -7.20 12.48 18.80
C VAL A 257 -5.86 12.02 19.40
N PRO A 258 -5.65 12.09 20.73
CA PRO A 258 -4.44 11.60 21.37
C PRO A 258 -4.11 10.15 20.97
N TYR A 259 -2.83 9.82 20.84
CA TYR A 259 -2.39 8.49 20.39
C TYR A 259 -2.80 7.36 21.35
N GLU A 260 -2.93 7.67 22.65
CA GLU A 260 -3.37 6.73 23.68
C GLU A 260 -4.79 6.20 23.41
N GLU A 261 -5.66 7.04 22.87
CA GLU A 261 -7.03 6.66 22.51
C GLU A 261 -7.08 5.67 21.35
N ALA A 262 -5.99 5.43 20.62
CA ALA A 262 -5.96 4.40 19.58
C ALA A 262 -6.42 3.02 20.11
N THR A 263 -6.23 2.74 21.40
CA THR A 263 -6.63 1.50 22.07
C THR A 263 -8.04 1.53 22.66
N ASN A 264 -8.79 2.61 22.45
CA ASN A 264 -10.12 2.78 23.02
C ASN A 264 -11.07 1.68 22.49
N PRO A 265 -11.72 0.91 23.39
CA PRO A 265 -12.68 -0.13 23.01
C PRO A 265 -13.94 0.40 22.31
N ASP A 266 -14.22 1.70 22.40
CA ASP A 266 -15.34 2.35 21.71
C ASP A 266 -15.15 2.39 20.18
N PHE A 267 -13.90 2.32 19.71
CA PHE A 267 -13.57 2.26 18.29
C PHE A 267 -13.86 0.89 17.71
N LYS A 268 -15.15 0.65 17.45
CA LYS A 268 -15.65 -0.59 16.86
C LYS A 268 -15.40 -0.62 15.37
N VAL A 269 -14.66 -1.63 14.92
CA VAL A 269 -14.45 -1.95 13.51
C VAL A 269 -15.23 -3.22 13.18
N PRO A 270 -16.05 -3.23 12.11
CA PRO A 270 -16.75 -4.45 11.72
C PRO A 270 -15.75 -5.52 11.30
N LYS A 271 -15.97 -6.75 11.78
CA LYS A 271 -15.20 -7.91 11.34
C LYS A 271 -15.75 -8.42 10.02
N PHE A 272 -14.89 -8.53 9.01
CA PHE A 272 -15.23 -9.06 7.71
C PHE A 272 -14.38 -10.29 7.40
N THR A 273 -14.97 -11.49 7.48
CA THR A 273 -14.24 -12.75 7.27
C THR A 273 -14.36 -13.29 5.84
N TYR A 274 -15.37 -12.85 5.09
CA TYR A 274 -15.63 -13.38 3.76
C TYR A 274 -14.53 -13.04 2.75
N ILE A 275 -14.55 -13.79 1.65
CA ILE A 275 -13.66 -13.60 0.51
C ILE A 275 -14.01 -12.27 -0.20
N PRO A 276 -13.07 -11.34 -0.45
CA PRO A 276 -13.35 -10.05 -1.12
C PRO A 276 -14.00 -10.16 -2.49
N GLU A 277 -13.72 -11.26 -3.19
CA GLU A 277 -14.38 -11.59 -4.46
C GLU A 277 -15.91 -11.72 -4.31
N SER A 278 -16.44 -12.03 -3.11
CA SER A 278 -17.88 -12.05 -2.84
C SER A 278 -18.52 -10.66 -2.85
N VAL A 279 -17.77 -9.62 -2.49
CA VAL A 279 -18.19 -8.22 -2.52
C VAL A 279 -18.04 -7.65 -3.93
N GLY A 280 -17.12 -8.20 -4.73
CA GLY A 280 -16.87 -7.80 -6.12
C GLY A 280 -15.48 -7.22 -6.37
N TYR A 281 -14.56 -7.34 -5.41
CA TYR A 281 -13.16 -7.01 -5.63
C TYR A 281 -12.45 -8.09 -6.46
N CYS A 282 -11.49 -7.68 -7.29
CA CYS A 282 -10.65 -8.59 -8.05
C CYS A 282 -9.32 -8.86 -7.34
N THR A 283 -8.70 -9.98 -7.70
CA THR A 283 -7.36 -10.33 -7.25
C THR A 283 -6.41 -10.43 -8.42
N GLU A 284 -5.24 -9.82 -8.32
CA GLU A 284 -4.22 -9.80 -9.38
C GLU A 284 -2.83 -10.04 -8.80
N PHE A 285 -1.92 -10.60 -9.60
CA PHE A 285 -0.54 -10.78 -9.18
C PHE A 285 0.25 -9.50 -9.43
N ARG A 286 0.75 -8.87 -8.36
CA ARG A 286 1.49 -7.61 -8.41
C ARG A 286 2.59 -7.58 -7.36
N HIS A 287 3.67 -6.86 -7.62
CA HIS A 287 4.64 -6.57 -6.56
C HIS A 287 4.00 -5.59 -5.57
N GLY A 288 4.25 -5.79 -4.27
CA GLY A 288 3.78 -4.89 -3.24
C GLY A 288 4.55 -3.59 -3.33
N THR A 289 3.86 -2.51 -3.70
CA THR A 289 4.46 -1.20 -3.96
C THR A 289 3.85 -0.13 -3.07
N ASN A 290 4.72 0.70 -2.49
CA ASN A 290 4.35 1.82 -1.62
C ASN A 290 4.92 3.10 -2.23
N ILE A 291 4.08 3.91 -2.84
CA ILE A 291 4.43 5.14 -3.57
C ILE A 291 3.47 6.25 -3.11
N PRO A 292 3.94 7.27 -2.38
CA PRO A 292 3.10 8.36 -1.88
C PRO A 292 2.88 9.50 -2.90
N GLY A 293 3.39 9.37 -4.12
CA GLY A 293 3.35 10.39 -5.17
C GLY A 293 4.72 10.93 -5.58
N PHE A 294 5.75 10.70 -4.77
CA PHE A 294 7.12 11.18 -4.96
C PHE A 294 8.16 10.07 -4.72
N TRP A 295 9.42 10.33 -5.07
CA TRP A 295 10.53 9.41 -4.86
C TRP A 295 11.13 9.59 -3.46
N PRO A 296 11.69 8.54 -2.82
CA PRO A 296 12.39 8.70 -1.55
C PRO A 296 13.48 9.79 -1.64
N GLY A 297 13.58 10.62 -0.61
CA GLY A 297 14.53 11.74 -0.54
C GLY A 297 14.00 13.10 -0.98
N ASP A 298 12.72 13.20 -1.33
CA ASP A 298 12.03 14.50 -1.42
C ASP A 298 11.94 15.14 -0.02
N ASN A 299 11.97 16.47 0.06
CA ASN A 299 11.91 17.18 1.34
C ASN A 299 10.49 17.20 1.93
N ASP A 300 9.47 17.28 1.08
CA ASP A 300 8.08 17.44 1.48
C ASP A 300 7.39 16.07 1.64
N GLU A 301 7.81 15.30 2.64
CA GLU A 301 7.42 13.88 2.77
C GLU A 301 6.00 13.64 3.29
N PHE A 302 5.31 14.64 3.84
CA PHE A 302 4.01 14.47 4.50
C PHE A 302 2.86 15.06 3.69
N GLY A 303 1.72 14.38 3.70
CA GLY A 303 0.51 14.83 3.01
C GLY A 303 -0.38 15.71 3.88
N LEU A 304 -0.65 16.94 3.43
CA LEU A 304 -1.62 17.83 4.06
C LEU A 304 -3.05 17.50 3.63
N LEU A 305 -3.30 17.61 2.32
CA LEU A 305 -4.63 17.58 1.74
C LEU A 305 -4.61 16.89 0.38
N SER A 306 -5.54 15.97 0.14
CA SER A 306 -5.75 15.36 -1.17
C SER A 306 -7.16 15.60 -1.71
N TYR A 307 -7.26 15.88 -3.00
CA TYR A 307 -8.53 16.04 -3.73
C TYR A 307 -8.77 14.87 -4.65
N HIS A 308 -9.97 14.32 -4.59
CA HIS A 308 -10.38 13.15 -5.34
C HIS A 308 -11.70 13.41 -6.07
N GLY A 309 -11.83 12.83 -7.25
CA GLY A 309 -13.07 12.84 -8.02
C GLY A 309 -14.07 11.80 -7.51
N ARG A 310 -15.35 12.02 -7.79
CA ARG A 310 -16.42 11.04 -7.53
C ARG A 310 -17.11 10.55 -8.81
N ASP A 311 -16.44 10.69 -9.96
CA ASP A 311 -16.91 10.29 -11.29
C ASP A 311 -17.31 8.81 -11.35
N HIS A 312 -16.67 7.96 -10.55
CA HIS A 312 -17.00 6.54 -10.48
C HIS A 312 -18.44 6.27 -10.02
N ILE A 313 -19.09 7.19 -9.30
CA ILE A 313 -20.50 7.06 -8.89
C ILE A 313 -21.42 6.96 -10.10
N LEU A 314 -21.11 7.67 -11.19
CA LEU A 314 -21.91 7.64 -12.43
C LEU A 314 -21.85 6.27 -13.14
N SER A 315 -20.79 5.48 -12.93
CA SER A 315 -20.69 4.12 -13.47
C SER A 315 -21.37 3.05 -12.61
N ARG A 316 -21.83 3.41 -11.40
CA ARG A 316 -22.50 2.45 -10.51
C ARG A 316 -23.89 2.12 -11.06
N ARG A 317 -24.36 0.92 -10.76
CA ARG A 317 -25.70 0.49 -11.14
C ARG A 317 -26.73 1.28 -10.33
N GLU A 318 -27.77 1.78 -11.00
CA GLU A 318 -28.89 2.47 -10.35
C GLU A 318 -29.55 1.62 -9.25
N SER A 319 -29.51 0.29 -9.39
CA SER A 319 -30.09 -0.66 -8.43
C SER A 319 -29.40 -0.67 -7.06
N TYR A 320 -28.24 -0.05 -6.89
CA TYR A 320 -27.53 0.00 -5.61
C TYR A 320 -28.17 0.97 -4.60
N GLY A 321 -28.89 1.98 -5.08
CA GLY A 321 -29.55 2.97 -4.24
C GLY A 321 -28.64 4.11 -3.76
N GLN A 322 -29.25 5.14 -3.15
CA GLN A 322 -28.54 6.35 -2.74
C GLN A 322 -27.68 6.14 -1.49
N GLU A 323 -28.12 5.33 -0.53
CA GLU A 323 -27.38 5.03 0.70
C GLU A 323 -26.06 4.33 0.39
N ASP A 324 -26.08 3.30 -0.46
CA ASP A 324 -24.87 2.59 -0.88
C ASP A 324 -23.91 3.49 -1.69
N ASN A 325 -24.43 4.49 -2.41
CA ASN A 325 -23.58 5.49 -3.06
C ASN A 325 -22.86 6.39 -2.05
N ILE A 326 -23.48 6.69 -0.91
CA ILE A 326 -22.82 7.42 0.20
C ILE A 326 -21.75 6.52 0.83
N ASP A 327 -22.07 5.26 1.11
CA ASP A 327 -21.11 4.28 1.63
C ASP A 327 -19.94 4.05 0.66
N ALA A 328 -20.18 4.14 -0.64
CA ALA A 328 -19.14 4.06 -1.65
C ALA A 328 -18.16 5.22 -1.58
N LEU A 329 -18.66 6.45 -1.34
CA LEU A 329 -17.82 7.63 -1.14
C LEU A 329 -17.00 7.51 0.15
N HIS A 330 -17.61 7.06 1.24
CA HIS A 330 -16.89 6.79 2.48
C HIS A 330 -15.81 5.73 2.25
N SER A 331 -16.15 4.64 1.55
CA SER A 331 -15.19 3.60 1.18
C SER A 331 -14.04 4.14 0.33
N GLN A 332 -14.30 5.04 -0.62
CA GLN A 332 -13.27 5.70 -1.41
C GLN A 332 -12.34 6.51 -0.51
N ALA A 333 -12.89 7.35 0.37
CA ALA A 333 -12.10 8.16 1.30
C ALA A 333 -11.22 7.30 2.20
N LEU A 334 -11.78 6.26 2.83
CA LEU A 334 -11.03 5.36 3.71
C LEU A 334 -9.85 4.70 2.98
N LYS A 335 -10.08 4.18 1.76
CA LYS A 335 -9.01 3.58 0.94
C LYS A 335 -7.94 4.62 0.57
N ALA A 336 -8.35 5.80 0.13
CA ALA A 336 -7.45 6.85 -0.34
C ALA A 336 -6.59 7.41 0.79
N SER A 337 -7.21 7.80 1.91
CA SER A 337 -6.51 8.36 3.06
C SER A 337 -5.56 7.34 3.70
N PHE A 338 -6.04 6.11 3.94
CA PHE A 338 -5.18 5.06 4.49
C PHE A 338 -4.04 4.70 3.54
N GLY A 339 -4.33 4.53 2.25
CA GLY A 339 -3.32 4.20 1.25
C GLY A 339 -2.24 5.27 1.15
N TRP A 340 -2.61 6.54 1.16
CA TRP A 340 -1.64 7.63 1.08
C TRP A 340 -0.76 7.70 2.34
N LEU A 341 -1.36 7.65 3.53
CA LEU A 341 -0.63 7.65 4.80
C LEU A 341 0.26 6.43 4.97
N LEU A 342 -0.19 5.24 4.56
CA LEU A 342 0.60 4.03 4.61
C LEU A 342 1.84 4.16 3.72
N ALA A 343 1.70 4.70 2.50
CA ALA A 343 2.85 4.93 1.62
C ALA A 343 3.87 5.90 2.24
N GLN A 344 3.40 6.99 2.86
CA GLN A 344 4.24 7.93 3.59
C GLN A 344 4.94 7.26 4.79
N ALA A 345 4.22 6.47 5.59
CA ALA A 345 4.81 5.72 6.70
C ALA A 345 5.88 4.74 6.22
N ASN A 346 5.71 4.11 5.05
CA ASN A 346 6.76 3.26 4.49
C ASN A 346 8.04 4.04 4.14
N TYR A 347 7.91 5.29 3.69
CA TYR A 347 9.06 6.18 3.44
C TYR A 347 9.71 6.67 4.74
N GLN A 348 8.99 6.67 5.86
CA GLN A 348 9.55 6.88 7.20
C GLN A 348 10.19 5.60 7.78
N GLY A 349 10.21 4.49 7.03
CA GLY A 349 10.86 3.23 7.40
C GLY A 349 9.97 2.22 8.13
N PHE A 350 8.68 2.51 8.28
CA PHE A 350 7.70 1.52 8.75
C PHE A 350 7.39 0.50 7.65
N THR A 351 6.91 -0.69 8.03
CA THR A 351 6.48 -1.71 7.07
C THR A 351 5.25 -2.42 7.62
N THR A 352 4.60 -3.27 6.82
CA THR A 352 3.46 -4.09 7.26
C THR A 352 3.75 -5.03 8.45
N TYR A 353 5.02 -5.18 8.85
CA TYR A 353 5.46 -6.03 9.96
C TYR A 353 5.81 -5.27 11.24
N ASN A 354 5.97 -3.95 11.19
CA ASN A 354 6.30 -3.12 12.35
C ASN A 354 5.38 -1.92 12.42
N ASP A 355 4.78 -1.73 13.59
CA ASP A 355 3.74 -0.71 13.77
C ASP A 355 4.34 0.70 13.83
N ILE A 356 3.51 1.69 13.53
CA ILE A 356 3.88 3.10 13.68
C ILE A 356 4.04 3.46 15.15
N THR A 357 5.02 4.31 15.45
CA THR A 357 5.32 4.78 16.82
C THR A 357 4.58 6.06 17.18
N TYR A 358 4.06 6.77 16.17
CA TYR A 358 3.31 8.00 16.29
C TYR A 358 2.17 8.01 15.26
N PRO A 359 1.07 8.75 15.51
CA PRO A 359 -0.04 8.84 14.57
C PRO A 359 0.31 9.74 13.39
N LEU A 360 -0.23 9.41 12.22
CA LEU A 360 -0.17 10.25 11.03
C LEU A 360 -1.57 10.69 10.63
N VAL A 361 -1.73 11.95 10.25
CA VAL A 361 -3.02 12.54 9.88
C VAL A 361 -2.97 13.06 8.46
N THR A 362 -4.06 12.87 7.73
CA THR A 362 -4.27 13.49 6.42
C THR A 362 -5.72 13.95 6.27
N GLN A 363 -5.90 14.94 5.41
CA GLN A 363 -7.21 15.46 5.03
C GLN A 363 -7.52 15.04 3.59
N THR A 364 -8.75 14.66 3.34
CA THR A 364 -9.19 14.17 2.03
C THR A 364 -10.51 14.81 1.66
N VAL A 365 -10.57 15.36 0.46
CA VAL A 365 -11.77 15.98 -0.11
C VAL A 365 -12.20 15.19 -1.34
N ILE A 366 -13.46 14.76 -1.36
CA ILE A 366 -14.07 14.10 -2.52
C ILE A 366 -15.11 15.03 -3.12
N THR A 367 -15.00 15.34 -4.41
CA THR A 367 -15.89 16.30 -5.06
C THR A 367 -16.15 15.98 -6.54
N ASN A 368 -17.27 16.49 -7.07
CA ASN A 368 -17.53 16.62 -8.50
C ASN A 368 -17.64 18.10 -8.95
N GLY A 369 -17.04 19.01 -8.20
CA GLY A 369 -17.17 20.46 -8.40
C GLY A 369 -18.41 21.06 -7.72
N LYS A 370 -19.53 20.33 -7.67
CA LYS A 370 -20.77 20.79 -7.02
C LYS A 370 -20.97 20.24 -5.60
N ALA A 371 -20.84 18.93 -5.42
CA ALA A 371 -21.03 18.26 -4.14
C ALA A 371 -19.69 17.89 -3.52
N TRP A 372 -19.46 18.29 -2.27
CA TRP A 372 -18.20 18.19 -1.56
C TRP A 372 -18.36 17.34 -0.31
N SER A 373 -17.44 16.40 -0.10
CA SER A 373 -17.38 15.56 1.10
C SER A 373 -16.01 15.71 1.73
N PHE A 374 -15.98 15.98 3.04
CA PHE A 374 -14.76 16.26 3.78
C PHE A 374 -14.43 15.08 4.69
N TYR A 375 -13.17 14.67 4.69
CA TYR A 375 -12.68 13.58 5.51
C TYR A 375 -11.40 13.97 6.21
N VAL A 376 -11.28 13.58 7.47
CA VAL A 376 -10.03 13.68 8.23
C VAL A 376 -9.71 12.31 8.79
N TYR A 377 -8.56 11.78 8.39
CA TYR A 377 -8.13 10.43 8.70
C TYR A 377 -6.90 10.47 9.60
N GLN A 378 -6.96 9.74 10.71
CA GLN A 378 -5.84 9.52 11.60
C GLN A 378 -5.46 8.03 11.59
N MET A 379 -4.26 7.75 11.09
CA MET A 379 -3.64 6.44 11.10
C MET A 379 -2.88 6.25 12.41
N ASN A 380 -3.29 5.25 13.20
CA ASN A 380 -2.72 4.86 14.48
C ASN A 380 -2.02 3.49 14.44
N THR A 381 -2.37 2.64 13.47
CA THR A 381 -1.78 1.31 13.27
C THR A 381 -1.72 0.94 11.78
N ILE A 382 -0.69 0.20 11.41
CA ILE A 382 -0.52 -0.43 10.08
C ILE A 382 -0.34 -1.95 10.16
N THR A 383 -0.25 -2.49 11.38
CA THR A 383 0.04 -3.91 11.61
C THR A 383 -1.25 -4.72 11.71
N MET A 384 -1.63 -5.30 10.57
CA MET A 384 -2.89 -6.05 10.41
C MET A 384 -2.69 -7.47 9.90
N HIS A 385 -1.46 -7.97 9.84
CA HIS A 385 -1.17 -9.35 9.45
C HIS A 385 -1.66 -10.35 10.51
N ASN A 386 -1.81 -11.61 10.12
CA ASN A 386 -2.49 -12.67 10.87
C ASN A 386 -1.98 -12.89 12.29
N GLU A 387 -0.70 -12.64 12.54
CA GLU A 387 -0.08 -12.80 13.86
C GLU A 387 -0.43 -11.66 14.83
N GLN A 388 -0.81 -10.50 14.29
CA GLN A 388 -1.11 -9.28 15.05
C GLN A 388 -2.57 -8.84 14.94
N MET A 389 -3.36 -9.46 14.06
CA MET A 389 -4.75 -9.07 13.82
C MET A 389 -5.58 -9.10 15.13
N ASP A 390 -5.50 -10.19 15.89
CA ASP A 390 -6.20 -10.33 17.17
C ASP A 390 -5.40 -9.75 18.36
N GLY A 391 -4.08 -9.58 18.22
CA GLY A 391 -3.19 -9.17 19.31
C GLY A 391 -2.99 -7.65 19.44
N ASN A 392 -3.02 -6.90 18.34
CA ASN A 392 -2.91 -5.45 18.37
C ASN A 392 -4.26 -4.85 18.80
N PRO A 393 -4.34 -4.02 19.86
CA PRO A 393 -5.60 -3.38 20.27
C PRO A 393 -5.90 -2.06 19.56
N LYS A 394 -4.98 -1.52 18.76
CA LYS A 394 -5.10 -0.18 18.17
C LYS A 394 -6.09 -0.14 17.00
N HIS A 395 -6.76 0.99 16.80
CA HIS A 395 -7.67 1.23 15.68
C HIS A 395 -7.38 2.58 15.01
N ASN A 396 -7.52 2.63 13.69
CA ASN A 396 -7.48 3.87 12.92
C ASN A 396 -8.83 4.58 13.01
N ILE A 397 -8.86 5.89 12.80
CA ILE A 397 -10.07 6.71 12.93
C ILE A 397 -10.23 7.57 11.68
N CYS A 398 -11.46 7.64 11.17
CA CYS A 398 -11.81 8.53 10.07
C CYS A 398 -13.10 9.28 10.41
N PHE A 399 -13.02 10.60 10.40
CA PHE A 399 -14.19 11.48 10.46
C PHE A 399 -14.58 11.83 9.03
N GLY A 400 -15.86 11.74 8.69
CA GLY A 400 -16.32 12.05 7.34
C GLY A 400 -17.70 12.69 7.30
N THR A 401 -17.88 13.64 6.38
CA THR A 401 -19.18 14.27 6.13
C THR A 401 -19.97 13.54 5.05
N THR A 402 -21.29 13.66 5.10
CA THR A 402 -22.13 13.39 3.92
C THR A 402 -21.86 14.44 2.84
N PRO A 403 -22.21 14.17 1.57
CA PRO A 403 -22.01 15.14 0.50
C PRO A 403 -22.81 16.43 0.74
N LEU A 404 -22.10 17.56 0.80
CA LEU A 404 -22.65 18.90 0.96
C LEU A 404 -22.62 19.64 -0.38
N GLN A 405 -23.69 20.36 -0.71
CA GLN A 405 -23.73 21.15 -1.94
C GLN A 405 -23.01 22.49 -1.75
N LEU A 406 -22.09 22.80 -2.65
CA LEU A 406 -21.37 24.08 -2.67
C LEU A 406 -22.22 25.20 -3.27
N TYR A 407 -23.08 24.90 -4.24
CA TYR A 407 -24.00 25.85 -4.86
C TYR A 407 -25.26 25.14 -5.39
N ASP A 408 -26.35 25.90 -5.56
CA ASP A 408 -27.64 25.35 -5.98
C ASP A 408 -27.74 25.20 -7.49
N THR A 409 -27.68 26.31 -8.23
CA THR A 409 -27.79 26.36 -9.69
C THR A 409 -26.85 27.40 -10.28
N ILE A 410 -26.55 27.24 -11.57
CA ILE A 410 -25.82 28.24 -12.36
C ILE A 410 -26.79 28.70 -13.44
N GLU A 411 -27.07 30.00 -13.46
CA GLU A 411 -28.00 30.62 -14.40
C GLU A 411 -27.38 31.89 -14.98
N ASN A 412 -27.32 31.99 -16.32
CA ASN A 412 -26.80 33.14 -17.05
C ASN A 412 -25.38 33.54 -16.63
N GLY A 413 -24.48 32.57 -16.40
CA GLY A 413 -23.12 32.83 -15.96
C GLY A 413 -22.98 33.30 -14.51
N GLN A 414 -24.03 33.20 -13.69
CA GLN A 414 -23.99 33.52 -12.26
C GLN A 414 -24.33 32.30 -11.41
N VAL A 415 -23.52 32.08 -10.36
CA VAL A 415 -23.73 31.02 -9.37
C VAL A 415 -24.77 31.49 -8.35
N LYS A 416 -25.85 30.72 -8.17
CA LYS A 416 -26.87 30.98 -7.16
C LYS A 416 -26.69 30.06 -5.95
N GLY A 417 -26.90 30.63 -4.76
CA GLY A 417 -26.92 29.86 -3.51
C GLY A 417 -25.56 29.29 -3.10
N LEU A 418 -24.47 30.06 -3.24
CA LEU A 418 -23.15 29.62 -2.80
C LEU A 418 -23.14 29.39 -1.29
N ASN A 419 -22.84 28.16 -0.88
CA ASN A 419 -22.76 27.75 0.51
C ASN A 419 -21.40 28.13 1.12
N GLU A 420 -21.41 29.19 1.92
CA GLU A 420 -20.21 29.71 2.59
C GLU A 420 -19.64 28.73 3.62
N ASP A 421 -20.48 27.88 4.24
CA ASP A 421 -20.02 26.91 5.23
C ASP A 421 -19.13 25.82 4.60
N VAL A 422 -19.44 25.40 3.38
CA VAL A 422 -18.64 24.43 2.62
C VAL A 422 -17.27 25.02 2.27
N LEU A 423 -17.23 26.28 1.83
CA LEU A 423 -15.98 26.99 1.57
C LEU A 423 -15.18 27.22 2.85
N LYS A 424 -15.86 27.50 3.96
CA LYS A 424 -15.23 27.65 5.28
C LYS A 424 -14.53 26.36 5.68
N MET A 425 -15.20 25.21 5.60
CA MET A 425 -14.58 23.90 5.87
C MET A 425 -13.39 23.62 4.97
N LEU A 426 -13.48 24.00 3.69
CA LEU A 426 -12.37 23.86 2.75
C LEU A 426 -11.17 24.72 3.15
N VAL A 427 -11.39 25.98 3.52
CA VAL A 427 -10.32 26.88 3.97
C VAL A 427 -9.71 26.38 5.29
N GLN A 428 -10.50 25.86 6.22
CA GLN A 428 -10.01 25.29 7.49
C GLN A 428 -9.00 24.15 7.29
N PHE A 429 -9.15 23.36 6.22
CA PHE A 429 -8.16 22.34 5.86
C PHE A 429 -6.78 22.94 5.57
N TYR A 430 -6.70 24.03 4.81
CA TYR A 430 -5.45 24.74 4.55
C TYR A 430 -4.90 25.48 5.78
N LEU A 431 -5.78 25.97 6.66
CA LEU A 431 -5.37 26.65 7.89
C LEU A 431 -4.73 25.70 8.92
N ASN A 432 -4.98 24.38 8.81
CA ASN A 432 -4.40 23.40 9.72
C ASN A 432 -2.88 23.29 9.50
N ALA A 433 -2.11 23.95 10.35
CA ALA A 433 -0.66 24.01 10.22
C ALA A 433 0.00 22.69 10.66
N PRO A 434 0.96 22.16 9.88
CA PRO A 434 1.79 21.05 10.31
C PRO A 434 2.78 21.51 11.39
N GLU A 435 3.21 20.57 12.25
CA GLU A 435 4.11 20.86 13.37
C GLU A 435 5.24 19.84 13.48
N GLU A 436 6.37 20.33 13.97
CA GLU A 436 7.51 19.51 14.31
C GLU A 436 7.17 18.59 15.49
N ARG A 437 7.71 17.37 15.45
CA ARG A 437 7.48 16.36 16.48
C ARG A 437 8.70 16.23 17.35
N GLU A 438 8.48 16.05 18.65
CA GLU A 438 9.54 15.81 19.63
C GLU A 438 10.11 14.37 19.56
N HIS A 439 9.58 13.52 18.68
CA HIS A 439 9.96 12.12 18.55
C HIS A 439 10.71 11.87 17.24
N ASP A 440 11.54 10.82 17.23
CA ASP A 440 12.21 10.36 16.03
C ASP A 440 11.19 9.85 15.00
N MET A 441 11.13 10.53 13.86
CA MET A 441 10.23 10.21 12.74
C MET A 441 10.71 9.00 11.94
N LYS A 442 12.00 8.68 11.96
CA LYS A 442 12.59 7.59 11.14
C LYS A 442 13.25 6.51 12.00
N PRO A 443 12.56 5.94 13.01
CA PRO A 443 13.17 5.10 14.05
C PRO A 443 13.72 3.76 13.53
N TYR A 444 13.29 3.33 12.34
CA TYR A 444 13.69 2.06 11.75
C TYR A 444 14.65 2.20 10.57
N LEU A 445 15.07 3.41 10.22
CA LEU A 445 16.07 3.62 9.16
C LEU A 445 17.47 3.74 9.76
N GLY A 446 18.49 3.61 8.91
CA GLY A 446 19.88 3.84 9.32
C GLY A 446 20.09 5.30 9.75
N LYS A 447 21.03 5.56 10.67
CA LYS A 447 21.38 6.94 11.05
C LYS A 447 22.16 7.65 9.94
N ASP A 448 23.07 6.92 9.31
CA ASP A 448 23.97 7.45 8.28
C ASP A 448 23.44 7.18 6.86
N GLU A 449 22.82 6.01 6.64
CA GLU A 449 22.25 5.59 5.34
C GLU A 449 20.73 5.41 5.46
N GLN A 450 19.94 6.43 5.09
CA GLN A 450 18.47 6.36 5.11
C GLN A 450 17.88 6.05 3.73
N LEU A 451 18.57 6.52 2.69
CA LEU A 451 18.18 6.39 1.30
C LEU A 451 19.25 5.62 0.53
N ILE A 452 18.89 5.06 -0.62
CA ILE A 452 19.90 4.47 -1.53
C ILE A 452 20.96 5.52 -1.88
N ALA A 453 20.58 6.80 -2.04
CA ALA A 453 21.48 7.88 -2.41
C ALA A 453 22.66 8.07 -1.44
N ASP A 454 22.46 7.76 -0.15
CA ASP A 454 23.45 7.94 0.91
C ASP A 454 24.55 6.86 0.90
N ILE A 455 24.31 5.74 0.20
CA ILE A 455 25.24 4.60 0.15
C ILE A 455 26.52 5.01 -0.59
N GLU A 456 27.69 4.84 0.04
CA GLU A 456 28.99 5.20 -0.56
C GLU A 456 29.37 4.35 -1.80
N ASP A 457 29.03 3.05 -1.82
CA ASP A 457 29.34 2.14 -2.94
C ASP A 457 28.43 2.43 -4.16
N ASP A 458 29.00 3.10 -5.16
CA ASP A 458 28.34 3.43 -6.44
C ASP A 458 27.69 2.22 -7.13
N ASN A 459 28.34 1.05 -7.09
CA ASN A 459 27.80 -0.14 -7.76
C ASN A 459 26.56 -0.67 -7.03
N LYS A 460 26.60 -0.67 -5.70
CA LYS A 460 25.45 -1.04 -4.87
C LYS A 460 24.32 -0.05 -5.10
N ARG A 461 24.62 1.26 -5.07
CA ARG A 461 23.67 2.35 -5.29
C ARG A 461 22.92 2.22 -6.61
N CYS A 462 23.65 2.20 -7.73
CA CYS A 462 23.08 2.09 -9.07
C CYS A 462 22.25 0.81 -9.25
N TRP A 463 22.72 -0.31 -8.69
CA TRP A 463 22.02 -1.59 -8.79
C TRP A 463 20.70 -1.58 -8.02
N LEU A 464 20.71 -1.09 -6.78
CA LEU A 464 19.51 -1.00 -5.94
C LEU A 464 18.50 -0.04 -6.53
N GLU A 465 18.93 1.14 -7.00
CA GLU A 465 18.05 2.14 -7.59
C GLU A 465 17.34 1.58 -8.83
N SER A 466 18.11 0.97 -9.75
CA SER A 466 17.57 0.31 -10.94
C SER A 466 16.57 -0.79 -10.58
N ARG A 467 16.90 -1.62 -9.57
CA ARG A 467 16.05 -2.72 -9.15
C ARG A 467 14.77 -2.24 -8.49
N TYR A 468 14.86 -1.25 -7.60
CA TYR A 468 13.74 -0.60 -6.94
C TYR A 468 12.78 0.01 -7.97
N LYS A 469 13.28 0.88 -8.85
CA LYS A 469 12.49 1.53 -9.92
C LYS A 469 11.82 0.50 -10.84
N HIS A 470 12.50 -0.60 -11.15
CA HIS A 470 11.90 -1.69 -11.92
C HIS A 470 10.75 -2.37 -11.18
N LEU A 471 10.90 -2.68 -9.89
CA LEU A 471 9.83 -3.30 -9.09
C LEU A 471 8.60 -2.38 -8.97
N VAL A 472 8.80 -1.11 -8.63
CA VAL A 472 7.69 -0.16 -8.47
C VAL A 472 6.97 0.18 -9.78
N SER A 473 7.64 -0.02 -10.92
CA SER A 473 7.03 0.16 -12.24
C SER A 473 6.05 -0.96 -12.63
N ASN A 474 6.04 -2.09 -11.91
CA ASN A 474 5.20 -3.27 -12.20
C ASN A 474 5.20 -3.70 -13.69
N ARG A 475 6.33 -3.51 -14.38
CA ARG A 475 6.49 -3.84 -15.80
C ARG A 475 6.36 -5.35 -16.08
N PRO A 476 6.02 -5.74 -17.33
CA PRO A 476 6.01 -7.14 -17.74
C PRO A 476 7.32 -7.85 -17.41
N LYS A 477 7.20 -9.09 -16.94
CA LYS A 477 8.31 -9.88 -16.41
C LYS A 477 8.95 -10.70 -17.51
N HIS A 478 10.25 -10.95 -17.39
CA HIS A 478 10.97 -11.80 -18.34
C HIS A 478 10.38 -13.23 -18.37
N ASN A 479 10.12 -13.80 -17.20
CA ASN A 479 9.34 -15.02 -17.13
C ASN A 479 7.87 -14.64 -17.01
N LEU A 480 7.08 -15.07 -17.99
CA LEU A 480 5.63 -14.93 -17.94
C LEU A 480 5.05 -15.75 -16.79
N MET A 481 3.85 -15.35 -16.39
CA MET A 481 3.10 -16.09 -15.40
C MET A 481 2.78 -17.50 -15.92
N PRO A 482 2.89 -18.52 -15.06
CA PRO A 482 2.56 -19.88 -15.45
C PRO A 482 1.05 -20.00 -15.68
N GLU A 483 0.65 -20.27 -16.92
CA GLU A 483 -0.75 -20.48 -17.30
C GLU A 483 -1.15 -21.95 -17.16
N THR A 484 -2.38 -22.19 -16.74
CA THR A 484 -3.01 -23.53 -16.75
C THR A 484 -4.27 -23.46 -17.59
N TYR A 485 -4.31 -24.21 -18.69
CA TYR A 485 -5.49 -24.20 -19.56
C TYR A 485 -6.68 -24.89 -18.87
N LEU A 486 -7.89 -24.49 -19.23
CA LEU A 486 -9.12 -25.03 -18.64
C LEU A 486 -9.21 -26.57 -18.79
N TRP A 487 -8.86 -27.09 -19.97
CA TRP A 487 -8.86 -28.54 -20.20
C TRP A 487 -7.80 -29.26 -19.33
N GLU A 488 -6.64 -28.66 -19.09
CA GLU A 488 -5.62 -29.22 -18.19
C GLU A 488 -6.15 -29.24 -16.74
N ARG A 489 -6.81 -28.16 -16.32
CA ARG A 489 -7.43 -28.07 -15.00
C ARG A 489 -8.47 -29.17 -14.78
N ILE A 490 -9.35 -29.39 -15.76
CA ILE A 490 -10.42 -30.40 -15.68
C ILE A 490 -9.82 -31.81 -15.74
N TYR A 491 -9.09 -32.13 -16.83
CA TYR A 491 -8.69 -33.51 -17.10
C TYR A 491 -7.43 -33.96 -16.38
N LYS A 492 -6.48 -33.05 -16.10
CA LYS A 492 -5.19 -33.41 -15.46
C LYS A 492 -5.18 -33.14 -13.96
N ILE A 493 -5.80 -32.06 -13.48
CA ILE A 493 -5.77 -31.68 -12.07
C ILE A 493 -6.96 -32.27 -11.30
N GLN A 494 -8.20 -32.00 -11.75
CA GLN A 494 -9.42 -32.39 -11.04
C GLN A 494 -9.73 -33.88 -11.20
N HIS A 495 -9.86 -34.36 -12.44
CA HIS A 495 -10.31 -35.74 -12.70
C HIS A 495 -9.19 -36.73 -12.99
N LYS A 496 -7.96 -36.25 -13.27
CA LYS A 496 -6.77 -37.07 -13.54
C LYS A 496 -6.98 -38.17 -14.59
N THR A 497 -7.80 -37.93 -15.61
CA THR A 497 -8.17 -38.92 -16.64
C THR A 497 -7.09 -39.13 -17.71
N ARG A 498 -6.06 -38.27 -17.75
CA ARG A 498 -4.98 -38.28 -18.76
C ARG A 498 -3.69 -38.91 -18.23
N PHE A 499 -3.76 -40.14 -17.73
CA PHE A 499 -2.61 -40.80 -17.07
C PHE A 499 -1.51 -41.29 -18.04
N PHE A 500 -1.82 -41.45 -19.33
CA PHE A 500 -0.84 -41.87 -20.35
C PHE A 500 0.04 -40.72 -20.88
N GLU A 501 -0.29 -39.46 -20.59
CA GLU A 501 0.51 -38.33 -21.06
C GLU A 501 1.79 -38.14 -20.24
N ALA A 502 2.86 -37.72 -20.93
CA ALA A 502 4.11 -37.39 -20.26
C ALA A 502 3.96 -36.18 -19.33
N LYS A 503 4.43 -36.31 -18.09
CA LYS A 503 4.40 -35.24 -17.08
C LYS A 503 5.38 -34.11 -17.44
N ARG A 504 4.87 -33.03 -18.02
CA ARG A 504 5.65 -31.87 -18.49
C ARG A 504 5.34 -30.60 -17.72
N ARG A 505 4.13 -30.49 -17.16
CA ARG A 505 3.65 -29.26 -16.53
C ARG A 505 4.12 -29.18 -15.08
N PHE A 506 4.23 -27.95 -14.58
CA PHE A 506 4.73 -27.69 -13.22
C PHE A 506 3.88 -28.37 -12.14
N PHE A 507 2.54 -28.38 -12.31
CA PHE A 507 1.60 -29.02 -11.40
C PHE A 507 1.68 -30.56 -11.42
N GLU A 508 2.18 -31.16 -12.51
CA GLU A 508 2.43 -32.61 -12.60
C GLU A 508 3.75 -33.01 -11.96
N ARG A 509 4.68 -32.06 -11.84
CA ARG A 509 6.04 -32.25 -11.29
C ARG A 509 6.17 -31.83 -9.82
N ASN A 510 5.07 -31.47 -9.16
CA ASN A 510 5.05 -30.92 -7.80
C ASN A 510 5.92 -29.65 -7.64
N ILE A 511 6.11 -28.90 -8.71
CA ILE A 511 6.85 -27.63 -8.70
C ILE A 511 5.82 -26.50 -8.57
N ASN A 512 5.98 -25.66 -7.56
CA ASN A 512 5.16 -24.45 -7.41
C ASN A 512 5.93 -23.23 -7.98
N PRO A 513 5.64 -22.79 -9.22
CA PRO A 513 6.34 -21.67 -9.84
C PRO A 513 6.13 -20.34 -9.10
N TYR A 514 5.04 -20.20 -8.33
CA TYR A 514 4.76 -19.00 -7.55
C TYR A 514 5.63 -18.87 -6.29
N LYS A 515 6.42 -19.89 -5.93
CA LYS A 515 7.40 -19.82 -4.83
C LYS A 515 8.78 -19.32 -5.28
N ARG A 516 8.96 -19.07 -6.58
CA ARG A 516 10.22 -18.55 -7.10
C ARG A 516 10.58 -17.22 -6.44
N ARG A 517 11.82 -17.06 -5.97
CA ARG A 517 12.30 -15.82 -5.34
C ARG A 517 12.84 -14.83 -6.38
N LEU A 518 12.97 -13.55 -5.99
CA LEU A 518 13.53 -12.53 -6.89
C LEU A 518 14.99 -12.75 -7.25
N ASN A 519 15.79 -13.39 -6.39
CA ASN A 519 17.20 -13.69 -6.61
C ASN A 519 17.45 -15.04 -7.30
N GLU A 520 16.41 -15.81 -7.62
CA GLU A 520 16.52 -17.08 -8.36
C GLU A 520 16.60 -16.83 -9.88
N HIS A 521 17.66 -16.15 -10.30
CA HIS A 521 18.05 -15.99 -11.69
C HIS A 521 19.58 -16.00 -11.83
N LEU A 522 20.06 -16.24 -13.05
CA LEU A 522 21.47 -16.03 -13.36
C LEU A 522 21.75 -14.51 -13.35
N PRO A 523 22.78 -14.03 -12.62
CA PRO A 523 23.18 -12.64 -12.71
C PRO A 523 23.74 -12.31 -14.10
N PRO A 524 23.87 -11.01 -14.45
CA PRO A 524 24.48 -10.60 -15.70
C PRO A 524 25.88 -11.18 -15.87
N TYR A 525 26.16 -11.69 -17.07
CA TYR A 525 27.45 -12.29 -17.40
C TYR A 525 28.45 -11.21 -17.78
N ILE A 526 29.62 -11.21 -17.14
CA ILE A 526 30.72 -10.29 -17.47
C ILE A 526 31.49 -10.88 -18.67
N PRO A 527 31.57 -10.20 -19.82
CA PRO A 527 32.41 -10.64 -20.94
C PRO A 527 33.85 -10.89 -20.50
N LYS A 528 34.49 -11.96 -21.02
CA LYS A 528 35.85 -12.36 -20.62
C LYS A 528 36.89 -11.22 -20.71
N VAL A 529 36.70 -10.30 -21.64
CA VAL A 529 37.59 -9.15 -21.88
C VAL A 529 37.57 -8.16 -20.71
N LEU A 530 36.40 -7.98 -20.06
CA LEU A 530 36.18 -7.01 -18.98
C LEU A 530 36.47 -7.58 -17.57
N ARG A 531 36.94 -8.83 -17.47
CA ARG A 531 37.18 -9.48 -16.18
C ARG A 531 38.58 -9.21 -15.66
N GLU A 532 38.65 -8.96 -14.36
CA GLU A 532 39.88 -8.99 -13.59
C GLU A 532 40.57 -10.36 -13.68
N TYR A 533 41.90 -10.36 -13.63
CA TYR A 533 42.68 -11.60 -13.64
C TYR A 533 42.63 -12.26 -12.25
N PRO A 534 42.43 -13.58 -12.14
CA PRO A 534 42.24 -14.54 -13.23
C PRO A 534 40.80 -14.53 -13.77
N ARG A 535 40.69 -14.40 -15.10
CA ARG A 535 39.42 -14.24 -15.85
C ARG A 535 38.42 -15.40 -15.72
N SER A 536 38.80 -16.49 -15.04
CA SER A 536 37.99 -17.69 -14.80
C SER A 536 37.15 -17.64 -13.52
N LYS A 537 37.50 -16.76 -12.56
CA LYS A 537 36.87 -16.78 -11.22
C LYS A 537 35.56 -15.98 -11.16
N LYS A 538 35.53 -14.75 -11.69
CA LYS A 538 34.37 -13.85 -11.59
C LYS A 538 33.66 -13.73 -12.95
N ASN A 539 32.78 -14.68 -13.22
CA ASN A 539 32.06 -14.77 -14.49
C ASN A 539 30.80 -13.88 -14.55
N PHE A 540 30.30 -13.45 -13.38
CA PHE A 540 29.03 -12.77 -13.22
C PHE A 540 29.17 -11.50 -12.38
N GLU A 541 28.31 -10.53 -12.64
CA GLU A 541 28.20 -9.31 -11.84
C GLU A 541 27.69 -9.62 -10.44
N ARG A 542 28.10 -8.78 -9.47
CA ARG A 542 27.61 -8.87 -8.10
C ARG A 542 26.16 -8.38 -8.07
N THR A 543 25.31 -9.10 -7.35
CA THR A 543 23.94 -8.65 -7.05
C THR A 543 23.88 -8.20 -5.60
N TYR A 544 23.05 -7.22 -5.32
CA TYR A 544 22.93 -6.60 -4.00
C TYR A 544 21.51 -6.78 -3.43
N TYR A 545 20.92 -7.95 -3.66
CA TYR A 545 19.63 -8.27 -3.05
C TYR A 545 19.76 -8.27 -1.51
N PRO A 546 18.79 -7.68 -0.79
CA PRO A 546 18.73 -7.78 0.67
C PRO A 546 18.67 -9.24 1.13
N ASP A 547 19.43 -9.59 2.16
CA ASP A 547 19.48 -10.94 2.71
C ASP A 547 18.32 -11.20 3.69
N VAL A 548 17.16 -11.55 3.12
CA VAL A 548 15.92 -11.77 3.88
C VAL A 548 15.44 -13.20 3.80
#